data_AF-A0A947J8V5-F1
#
_entry.id   AF-A0A947J8V5-F1
#
_cell.length_a   1.000
_cell.length_b   1.000
_cell.length_c   1.000
_cell.angle_alpha   90.00
_cell.angle_beta   90.00
_cell.angle_gamma   90.00
#
_symmetry.space_group_name_H-M   'P 1'
#
loop_
_entity.id
_entity.type
_entity.pdbx_description
1 polymer ?
#
loop_
_entity_poly.entity_id
_entity_poly.type
_entity_poly.pdbx_seq_one_letter_code
_entity_poly.pdbx_strand_id
1 'polypeptide(L)'
;MIVDAQSLQPIPMTLYALSGLPFYEVFFEVHETREETEDVYVRMQRIVNLLLIGRRTTTEIVRPGMEELPESLFDPKARGSS
;
A
#
# COMPACT_ATOMS: atom_id res chain seq x y z
N MET A 1 5.44 -9.31 -7.31
CA MET A 1 5.83 -7.90 -7.08
C MET A 1 7.17 -7.69 -7.76
N ILE A 2 7.29 -6.67 -8.61
CA ILE A 2 8.58 -6.31 -9.23
C ILE A 2 9.21 -5.25 -8.34
N VAL A 3 10.50 -5.41 -8.05
CA VAL A 3 11.29 -4.49 -7.24
C VAL A 3 12.51 -4.04 -8.02
N ASP A 4 13.02 -2.87 -7.67
CA ASP A 4 14.31 -2.41 -8.15
C ASP A 4 15.43 -3.31 -7.57
N ALA A 5 16.33 -3.79 -8.42
CA ALA A 5 17.31 -4.81 -8.03
C ALA A 5 18.40 -4.28 -7.09
N GLN A 6 18.59 -2.97 -7.01
CA GLN A 6 19.62 -2.34 -6.17
C GLN A 6 19.06 -1.93 -4.81
N SER A 7 17.95 -1.20 -4.82
CA SER A 7 17.32 -0.67 -3.61
C SER A 7 16.36 -1.66 -2.95
N LEU A 8 15.98 -2.73 -3.65
CA LEU A 8 14.94 -3.68 -3.26
C LEU A 8 13.57 -3.02 -3.00
N GLN A 9 13.39 -1.78 -3.47
CA GLN A 9 12.15 -1.04 -3.32
C GLN A 9 11.16 -1.39 -4.44
N PRO A 10 9.85 -1.37 -4.17
CA PRO A 10 8.84 -1.63 -5.20
C PRO A 10 8.87 -0.54 -6.27
N ILE A 11 8.87 -0.97 -7.55
CA ILE A 11 8.73 -0.05 -8.67
C ILE A 11 7.24 0.22 -8.96
N PRO A 12 6.89 1.35 -9.62
CA PRO A 12 5.52 1.60 -10.05
C PRO A 12 4.94 0.43 -10.87
N MET A 13 3.64 0.19 -10.71
CA MET A 13 2.96 -0.94 -11.35
C MET A 13 1.61 -0.57 -11.92
N THR A 14 1.23 -1.27 -13.00
CA THR A 14 -0.09 -1.18 -13.60
C THR A 14 -0.94 -2.36 -13.14
N LEU A 15 -2.10 -2.08 -12.56
CA LEU A 15 -3.11 -3.07 -12.24
C LEU A 15 -4.09 -3.18 -13.42
N TYR A 16 -4.33 -4.39 -13.87
CA TYR A 16 -5.23 -4.68 -14.98
C TYR A 16 -6.56 -5.23 -14.48
N ALA A 17 -7.64 -4.82 -15.14
CA ALA A 17 -8.96 -5.43 -14.94
C ALA A 17 -8.98 -6.87 -15.45
N LEU A 18 -10.00 -7.65 -15.06
CA LEU A 18 -10.20 -9.03 -15.57
C LEU A 18 -10.34 -9.09 -17.11
N SER A 19 -10.75 -7.98 -17.74
CA SER A 19 -10.79 -7.83 -19.20
C SER A 19 -9.41 -7.67 -19.85
N GLY A 20 -8.33 -7.53 -19.06
CA GLY A 20 -6.98 -7.25 -19.54
C GLY A 20 -6.71 -5.77 -19.82
N LEU A 21 -7.67 -4.87 -19.56
CA LEU A 21 -7.47 -3.43 -19.72
C LEU A 21 -6.68 -2.84 -18.52
N PRO A 22 -5.71 -1.95 -18.77
CA PRO A 22 -5.03 -1.24 -17.69
C PRO A 22 -6.04 -0.36 -16.94
N PHE A 23 -6.11 -0.53 -15.63
CA PHE A 23 -7.14 0.12 -14.80
C PHE A 23 -6.57 1.12 -13.81
N TYR A 24 -5.50 0.76 -13.10
CA TYR A 24 -4.82 1.65 -12.17
C TYR A 24 -3.31 1.68 -12.40
N GLU A 25 -2.69 2.82 -12.19
CA GLU A 25 -1.26 2.91 -11.91
C GLU A 25 -1.04 3.16 -10.42
N VAL A 26 -0.11 2.41 -9.84
CA VAL A 26 0.28 2.49 -8.43
C VAL A 26 1.72 2.96 -8.35
N PHE A 27 1.95 4.05 -7.63
CA PHE A 27 3.24 4.67 -7.37
C PHE A 27 3.58 4.54 -5.89
N PHE A 28 4.81 4.12 -5.60
CA PHE A 28 5.38 4.03 -4.26
C PHE A 28 6.36 5.21 -4.10
N GLU A 29 5.86 6.34 -3.60
CA GLU A 29 6.52 7.63 -3.78
C GLU A 29 7.56 7.93 -2.70
N VAL A 30 7.20 7.67 -1.44
CA VAL A 30 8.07 7.94 -0.29
C VAL A 30 8.31 6.64 0.45
N HIS A 31 9.58 6.31 0.63
CA HIS A 31 10.04 5.20 1.46
C HIS A 31 10.66 5.76 2.73
N GLU A 32 10.45 5.08 3.83
CA GLU A 32 11.02 5.46 5.12
C GLU A 32 11.57 4.21 5.79
N THR A 33 12.72 4.37 6.46
CA THR A 33 13.33 3.33 7.28
C THR A 33 12.90 3.58 8.72
N ARG A 34 12.43 2.53 9.37
CA ARG A 34 12.10 2.57 10.79
C ARG A 34 13.39 2.48 11.61
N GLU A 35 13.56 3.40 12.57
CA GLU A 35 14.80 3.48 13.35
C GLU A 35 15.02 2.26 14.25
N GLU A 36 13.95 1.68 14.81
CA GLU A 36 14.08 0.60 15.79
C GLU A 36 14.31 -0.79 15.19
N THR A 37 13.81 -1.04 13.99
CA THR A 37 13.86 -2.37 13.34
C THR A 37 14.65 -2.38 12.03
N GLU A 38 15.05 -1.21 11.54
CA GLU A 38 15.63 -1.01 10.20
C GLU A 38 14.70 -1.42 9.05
N ASP A 39 13.42 -1.69 9.33
CA ASP A 39 12.45 -2.06 8.31
C ASP A 39 12.18 -0.88 7.38
N VAL A 40 12.23 -1.14 6.08
CA VAL A 40 11.86 -0.17 5.04
C VAL A 40 10.40 -0.37 4.67
N TYR A 41 9.62 0.71 4.70
CA TYR A 41 8.22 0.68 4.30
C TYR A 41 7.87 1.84 3.36
N VAL A 42 6.80 1.67 2.60
CA VAL A 42 6.26 2.73 1.75
C VAL A 42 5.39 3.64 2.61
N ARG A 43 5.88 4.85 2.89
CA ARG A 43 5.14 5.86 3.64
C ARG A 43 4.05 6.51 2.81
N MET A 44 4.31 6.78 1.52
CA MET A 44 3.34 7.43 0.63
C MET A 44 3.12 6.62 -0.64
N GLN A 45 1.85 6.31 -0.90
CA GLN A 45 1.41 5.64 -2.10
C GLN A 45 0.41 6.52 -2.85
N ARG A 46 0.54 6.58 -4.17
CA ARG A 46 -0.42 7.24 -5.05
C ARG A 46 -0.98 6.25 -6.05
N ILE A 47 -2.30 6.19 -6.17
CA ILE A 47 -3.02 5.33 -7.10
C ILE A 47 -3.78 6.22 -8.08
N VAL A 48 -3.58 6.04 -9.38
CA VAL A 48 -4.22 6.81 -10.45
C VAL A 48 -5.18 5.91 -11.21
N ASN A 49 -6.45 6.33 -11.33
CA ASN A 49 -7.42 5.62 -12.16
C ASN A 49 -7.23 6.03 -13.64
N LEU A 50 -6.97 5.03 -14.49
CA LEU A 50 -6.71 5.25 -15.92
C LEU A 50 -7.97 5.42 -16.76
N LEU A 51 -9.14 4.98 -16.25
CA LEU A 51 -10.43 5.09 -16.93
C LEU A 51 -11.19 6.38 -16.56
N LEU A 52 -10.96 6.89 -15.34
CA LEU A 52 -11.58 8.09 -14.81
C LEU A 52 -10.54 9.20 -14.66
N ILE A 53 -10.32 9.95 -15.74
CA ILE A 53 -9.31 11.01 -15.83
C ILE A 53 -9.41 11.96 -14.63
N GLY A 54 -8.26 12.25 -14.01
CA GLY A 54 -8.16 13.15 -12.87
C GLY A 54 -8.51 12.51 -11.52
N ARG A 55 -8.96 11.25 -11.48
CA ARG A 55 -9.18 10.53 -10.22
C ARG A 55 -7.90 9.89 -9.74
N ARG A 56 -7.45 10.34 -8.56
CA ARG A 56 -6.33 9.78 -7.84
C ARG A 56 -6.68 9.59 -6.37
N THR A 57 -6.07 8.57 -5.78
CA THR A 57 -6.08 8.30 -4.34
C THR A 57 -4.65 8.39 -3.84
N THR A 58 -4.45 9.08 -2.72
CA THR A 58 -3.16 9.09 -2.01
C THR A 58 -3.36 8.49 -0.64
N THR A 59 -2.48 7.59 -0.26
CA THR A 59 -2.43 6.98 1.06
C THR A 59 -1.12 7.39 1.72
N GLU A 60 -1.19 7.89 2.94
CA GLU A 60 -0.02 8.21 3.76
C GLU A 60 -0.07 7.42 5.07
N ILE A 61 1.04 6.79 5.43
CA ILE A 61 1.26 6.19 6.75
C ILE A 61 1.89 7.25 7.65
N VAL A 62 1.14 7.72 8.65
CA VAL A 62 1.58 8.80 9.54
C VAL A 62 2.40 8.27 10.72
N ARG A 63 1.98 7.15 11.30
CA ARG A 63 2.65 6.51 12.42
C ARG A 63 2.40 5.00 12.39
N PRO A 64 3.35 4.18 11.93
CA PRO A 64 3.23 2.74 12.10
C PRO A 64 3.38 2.38 13.58
N GLY A 65 2.58 1.42 14.08
CA GLY A 65 2.70 0.83 15.41
C GLY A 65 3.56 -0.44 15.41
N MET A 66 3.91 -0.95 16.58
CA MET A 66 4.57 -2.25 16.80
C MET A 66 3.92 -3.04 17.94
N GLU A 67 2.87 -2.48 18.52
CA GLU A 67 2.15 -3.13 19.60
C GLU A 67 1.57 -4.46 19.09
N GLU A 68 1.75 -5.51 19.88
CA GLU A 68 1.13 -6.79 19.60
C GLU A 68 -0.39 -6.60 19.53
N LEU A 69 -0.97 -6.99 18.40
CA LEU A 69 -2.41 -6.86 18.19
C LEU A 69 -3.11 -8.09 18.80
N PRO A 70 -4.11 -7.92 19.66
CA PRO A 70 -4.83 -9.05 20.22
C PRO A 70 -5.56 -9.83 19.12
N GLU A 71 -5.50 -11.17 19.20
CA GLU A 71 -6.11 -12.07 18.21
C GLU A 71 -7.61 -11.82 18.00
N SER A 72 -8.31 -11.32 19.02
CA SER A 72 -9.73 -10.97 18.96
C SER A 72 -10.05 -9.90 17.92
N LEU A 73 -9.10 -9.04 17.53
CA LEU A 73 -9.29 -8.06 16.44
C LEU A 73 -9.42 -8.72 15.06
N PHE A 74 -8.98 -9.98 14.95
CA PHE A 74 -9.01 -10.77 13.73
C PHE A 74 -10.18 -11.77 13.71
N ASP A 75 -11.06 -11.77 14.73
CA ASP A 75 -12.27 -12.59 14.71
C ASP A 75 -13.25 -12.04 13.66
N PRO A 76 -13.54 -12.79 12.58
CA PRO A 76 -14.48 -12.33 11.56
C PRO A 76 -15.91 -12.15 12.09
N LYS A 77 -16.25 -12.76 13.23
CA LYS A 77 -17.55 -12.61 13.90
C LYS A 77 -17.63 -11.38 14.79
N ALA A 78 -16.51 -10.76 15.14
CA ALA A 78 -16.46 -9.57 15.96
C ALA A 78 -16.82 -8.28 15.18
N ARG A 79 -16.79 -8.32 13.84
CA ARG A 79 -17.20 -7.18 13.00
C ARG A 79 -18.73 -7.13 12.86
N GLY A 80 -19.36 -6.10 13.42
CA GLY A 80 -20.79 -5.80 13.20
C GLY A 80 -21.61 -5.54 14.46
N SER A 81 -21.02 -5.55 15.65
CA SER A 81 -21.69 -5.11 16.88
C SER A 81 -21.46 -3.60 17.10
N SER A 82 -22.14 -2.80 16.29
CA SER A 82 -22.32 -1.35 16.51
C SER A 82 -23.81 -1.03 16.46
#